data_AF-A0A642BU33-F1
#
_entry.id   AF-A0A642BU33-F1
#
_cell.length_a   1.000
_cell.length_b   1.000
_cell.length_c   1.000
_cell.angle_alpha   90.00
_cell.angle_beta   90.00
_cell.angle_gamma   90.00
#
_symmetry.space_group_name_H-M   'P 1'
#
loop_
_entity.id
_entity.type
_entity.pdbx_description
1 polymer ?
#
loop_
_entity_poly.entity_id
_entity_poly.type
_entity_poly.pdbx_seq_one_letter_code
_entity_poly.pdbx_strand_id
1 'polypeptide(L)'
;MKQIFGLFALLLGVCAANAQTADTVKYAAGNDLYRGITRKLPYRQMVTPYGVEVTFAKTVHIIFPAAVRYVDLGSNHIIAGKADGAENVIRVKATTEGFPGETNFSVICEDGSFFSFNAKYAREPEMLNIEM
;
A
#
# COMPACT_ATOMS: atom_id res chain seq x y z
N MET A 1 -57.25 -39.57 20.72
CA MET A 1 -56.30 -38.46 21.01
C MET A 1 -54.85 -38.95 21.00
N LYS A 2 -54.33 -39.47 19.88
CA LYS A 2 -52.92 -39.89 19.75
C LYS A 2 -52.25 -39.47 18.42
N GLN A 3 -52.98 -38.76 17.55
CA GLN A 3 -52.53 -38.41 16.20
C GLN A 3 -52.08 -36.94 16.06
N ILE A 4 -52.18 -36.12 17.12
CA ILE A 4 -51.86 -34.67 17.08
C ILE A 4 -50.45 -34.36 17.63
N PHE A 5 -49.84 -35.27 18.38
CA PHE A 5 -48.51 -35.03 18.97
C PHE A 5 -47.34 -35.18 17.98
N GLY A 6 -47.52 -35.85 16.85
CA GLY A 6 -46.46 -36.02 15.84
C GLY A 6 -46.22 -34.76 14.98
N LEU A 7 -47.27 -33.96 14.76
CA LEU A 7 -47.19 -32.81 13.84
C LEU A 7 -46.46 -31.61 14.47
N PHE A 8 -46.56 -31.44 15.80
CA PHE A 8 -45.85 -30.38 16.52
C PHE A 8 -44.34 -30.66 16.65
N ALA A 9 -43.94 -31.93 16.75
CA ALA A 9 -42.53 -32.32 16.81
C ALA A 9 -41.82 -32.13 15.45
N LEU A 10 -42.54 -32.34 14.34
CA LEU A 10 -41.98 -32.14 12.99
C LEU A 10 -41.80 -30.65 12.67
N LEU A 11 -42.72 -29.79 13.11
CA LEU A 11 -42.63 -28.33 12.94
C LEU A 11 -41.49 -27.70 13.76
N LEU A 12 -41.27 -28.17 14.99
CA LEU A 12 -40.13 -27.74 15.82
C LEU A 12 -38.77 -28.24 15.28
N GLY A 13 -38.74 -29.44 14.68
CA GLY A 13 -37.52 -29.99 14.07
C GLY A 13 -37.05 -29.21 12.82
N VAL A 14 -37.99 -28.69 12.02
CA VAL A 14 -37.67 -27.88 10.83
C VAL A 14 -37.14 -26.49 11.20
N CYS A 15 -37.55 -25.93 12.35
CA CYS A 15 -36.98 -24.68 12.86
C CYS A 15 -35.56 -24.84 13.43
N ALA A 16 -35.20 -26.02 13.94
CA ALA A 16 -33.87 -26.27 14.50
C ALA A 16 -32.80 -26.62 13.44
N ALA A 17 -33.19 -27.23 12.31
CA ALA A 17 -32.25 -27.59 11.25
C ALA A 17 -31.67 -26.38 10.48
N ASN A 18 -32.35 -25.22 10.52
CA ASN A 18 -31.86 -23.97 9.93
C ASN A 18 -31.05 -23.10 10.92
N ALA A 19 -30.83 -23.55 12.15
CA ALA A 19 -30.03 -22.82 13.14
C ALA A 19 -28.53 -23.17 13.09
N GLN A 20 -28.12 -24.09 12.23
CA GLN A 20 -26.71 -24.34 11.96
C GLN A 20 -26.28 -23.70 10.64
N THR A 21 -25.26 -22.86 10.77
CA THR A 21 -24.39 -22.30 9.72
C THR A 21 -24.84 -20.97 9.09
N ALA A 22 -24.50 -19.89 9.77
CA ALA A 22 -23.93 -18.73 9.07
C ALA A 22 -22.81 -18.05 9.87
N ASP A 23 -21.92 -18.83 10.49
CA ASP A 23 -20.50 -18.42 10.62
C ASP A 23 -19.80 -18.54 9.24
N THR A 24 -20.51 -18.12 8.19
CA THR A 24 -19.89 -17.88 6.91
C THR A 24 -19.23 -16.52 7.04
N VAL A 25 -17.99 -16.54 7.52
CA VAL A 25 -17.00 -15.58 7.01
C VAL A 25 -17.00 -15.83 5.50
N LYS A 26 -17.83 -15.09 4.78
CA LYS A 26 -17.72 -14.96 3.35
C LYS A 26 -16.35 -14.31 3.15
N TYR A 27 -15.35 -15.14 2.88
CA TYR A 27 -14.07 -14.69 2.33
C TYR A 27 -14.38 -14.07 0.97
N ALA A 28 -14.86 -12.83 0.98
CA ALA A 28 -15.01 -12.01 -0.19
C ALA A 28 -13.62 -11.85 -0.79
N ALA A 29 -13.52 -12.13 -2.09
CA ALA A 29 -12.30 -12.10 -2.88
C ALA A 29 -11.43 -10.87 -2.55
N GLY A 30 -10.40 -11.08 -1.75
CA GLY A 30 -9.46 -10.08 -1.31
C GLY A 30 -8.44 -10.78 -0.42
N ASN A 31 -7.15 -10.55 -0.66
CA ASN A 31 -6.02 -11.22 -0.01
C ASN A 31 -6.19 -11.29 1.53
N ASP A 32 -6.78 -12.37 2.03
CA ASP A 32 -7.02 -12.59 3.46
C ASP A 32 -5.88 -13.45 4.04
N LEU A 33 -4.65 -12.95 3.87
CA LEU A 33 -3.45 -13.59 4.41
C LEU A 33 -3.35 -13.45 5.94
N TYR A 34 -4.25 -12.69 6.57
CA TYR A 34 -4.25 -12.41 7.99
C TYR A 34 -5.10 -13.43 8.76
N ARG A 35 -4.49 -14.52 9.21
CA ARG A 35 -5.12 -15.52 10.09
C ARG A 35 -5.00 -15.09 11.56
N GLY A 36 -5.94 -14.30 12.10
CA GLY A 36 -5.95 -13.95 13.54
C GLY A 36 -6.63 -12.63 13.93
N ILE A 37 -6.08 -11.95 14.95
CA ILE A 37 -6.58 -10.72 15.62
C ILE A 37 -6.26 -9.42 14.82
N THR A 38 -5.76 -9.54 13.59
CA THR A 38 -5.34 -8.40 12.79
C THR A 38 -6.53 -7.68 12.16
N ARG A 39 -6.66 -6.38 12.43
CA ARG A 39 -7.64 -5.53 11.72
C ARG A 39 -7.07 -5.10 10.37
N LYS A 40 -7.89 -5.18 9.32
CA LYS A 40 -7.54 -4.61 8.01
C LYS A 40 -7.32 -3.11 8.15
N LEU A 41 -6.28 -2.59 7.50
CA LEU A 41 -6.04 -1.15 7.43
C LEU A 41 -7.13 -0.52 6.57
N PRO A 42 -7.93 0.42 7.10
CA PRO A 42 -8.88 1.16 6.30
C PRO A 42 -8.15 2.17 5.40
N TYR A 43 -8.74 2.51 4.25
CA TYR A 43 -8.15 3.46 3.31
C TYR A 43 -7.83 4.83 3.91
N ARG A 44 -8.57 5.29 4.93
CA ARG A 44 -8.30 6.57 5.61
C ARG A 44 -7.00 6.60 6.42
N GLN A 45 -6.39 5.44 6.70
CA GLN A 45 -5.06 5.35 7.32
C GLN A 45 -3.95 5.24 6.27
N MET A 46 -4.29 5.16 4.98
CA MET A 46 -3.31 5.07 3.92
C MET A 46 -2.71 6.46 3.67
N VAL A 47 -1.38 6.52 3.64
CA VAL A 47 -0.68 7.67 3.07
C VAL A 47 -0.68 7.48 1.56
N THR A 48 -1.34 8.38 0.83
CA THR A 48 -1.37 8.34 -0.63
C THR A 48 0.01 8.67 -1.19
N PRO A 49 0.63 7.78 -2.00
CA PRO A 49 1.93 8.06 -2.59
C PRO A 49 1.82 9.02 -3.77
N TYR A 50 2.87 9.81 -3.98
CA TYR A 50 3.05 10.61 -5.19
C TYR A 50 3.58 9.74 -6.32
N GLY A 51 3.02 9.89 -7.53
CA GLY A 51 3.60 9.27 -8.72
C GLY A 51 4.82 10.06 -9.20
N VAL A 52 5.93 9.38 -9.45
CA VAL A 52 7.15 10.00 -10.00
C VAL A 52 7.74 9.16 -11.12
N GLU A 53 8.22 9.85 -12.15
CA GLU A 53 8.90 9.24 -13.27
C GLU A 53 10.41 9.36 -13.09
N VAL A 54 11.11 8.24 -13.21
CA VAL A 54 12.57 8.18 -13.14
C VAL A 54 13.15 7.66 -14.45
N THR A 55 14.37 8.06 -14.76
CA THR A 55 15.06 7.62 -15.98
C THR A 55 16.51 7.25 -15.65
N PHE A 56 17.15 6.52 -16.57
CA PHE A 56 18.57 6.21 -16.49
C PHE A 56 19.46 7.36 -16.99
N ALA A 57 18.93 8.23 -17.87
CA ALA A 57 19.74 9.27 -18.52
C ALA A 57 19.86 10.57 -17.71
N LYS A 58 18.88 10.86 -16.84
CA LYS A 58 18.72 12.10 -16.09
C LYS A 58 18.46 11.82 -14.62
N THR A 59 18.65 12.82 -13.77
CA THR A 59 18.40 12.74 -12.34
C THR A 59 17.19 13.61 -11.99
N VAL A 60 16.25 13.05 -11.23
CA VAL A 60 15.12 13.78 -10.65
C VAL A 60 15.55 14.34 -9.31
N HIS A 61 15.31 15.63 -9.08
CA HIS A 61 15.57 16.32 -7.83
C HIS A 61 14.24 16.59 -7.14
N ILE A 62 14.17 16.22 -5.86
CA ILE A 62 13.00 16.46 -5.02
C ILE A 62 13.45 17.30 -3.83
N ILE A 63 12.82 18.46 -3.66
CA ILE A 63 13.11 19.44 -2.62
C ILE A 63 12.05 19.28 -1.53
N PHE A 64 12.51 19.03 -0.31
CA PHE A 64 11.67 18.84 0.87
C PHE A 64 11.63 20.12 1.72
N PRO A 65 10.57 20.31 2.51
CA PRO A 65 10.43 21.50 3.38
C PRO A 65 11.42 21.51 4.55
N ALA A 66 12.00 20.35 4.89
CA ALA A 66 12.96 20.19 5.98
C ALA A 66 14.12 19.26 5.56
N ALA A 67 15.18 19.24 6.37
CA ALA A 67 16.33 18.37 6.16
C ALA A 67 15.89 16.89 6.14
N VAL A 68 16.40 16.13 5.18
CA VAL A 68 16.09 14.71 5.04
C VAL A 68 16.93 13.90 6.02
N ARG A 69 16.22 13.17 6.88
CA ARG A 69 16.80 12.26 7.86
C ARG A 69 17.21 10.95 7.23
N TYR A 70 16.31 10.33 6.48
CA TYR A 70 16.62 9.12 5.72
C TYR A 70 15.69 8.94 4.51
N VAL A 71 16.17 8.13 3.56
CA VAL A 71 15.42 7.68 2.38
C VAL A 71 15.45 6.16 2.37
N ASP A 72 14.30 5.53 2.15
CA ASP A 72 14.17 4.07 2.03
C ASP A 72 13.70 3.70 0.63
N LEU A 73 14.36 2.71 0.01
CA LEU A 73 14.11 2.30 -1.38
C LEU A 73 13.49 0.90 -1.40
N GLY A 74 12.37 0.75 -2.11
CA GLY A 74 11.69 -0.54 -2.23
C GLY A 74 12.42 -1.56 -3.11
N SER A 75 13.37 -1.13 -3.94
CA SER A 75 14.18 -2.03 -4.75
C SER A 75 15.48 -1.40 -5.22
N ASN A 76 16.37 -2.23 -5.77
CA ASN A 76 17.62 -1.81 -6.37
C ASN A 76 17.47 -1.26 -7.81
N HIS A 77 16.24 -1.11 -8.35
CA HIS A 77 15.99 -0.51 -9.67
C HIS A 77 16.16 1.01 -9.70
N ILE A 78 16.20 1.62 -8.52
CA ILE A 78 16.46 3.04 -8.34
C ILE A 78 17.61 3.22 -7.35
N ILE A 79 18.25 4.37 -7.46
CA ILE A 79 19.18 4.88 -6.46
C ILE A 79 18.69 6.26 -6.05
N ALA A 80 18.75 6.53 -4.76
CA ALA A 80 18.49 7.86 -4.23
C ALA A 80 19.53 8.24 -3.18
N GLY A 81 19.76 9.54 -3.05
CA GLY A 81 20.64 10.07 -2.02
C GLY A 81 20.51 11.58 -1.90
N LYS A 82 20.97 12.12 -0.77
CA LYS A 82 21.03 13.57 -0.55
C LYS A 82 21.91 14.23 -1.61
N ALA A 83 21.50 15.42 -2.03
CA ALA A 83 22.34 16.27 -2.86
C ALA A 83 23.51 16.80 -2.04
N ASP A 84 24.68 16.88 -2.67
CA ASP A 84 25.90 17.32 -1.98
C ASP A 84 25.75 18.80 -1.57
N GLY A 85 25.87 19.09 -0.27
CA GLY A 85 25.71 20.44 0.26
C GLY A 85 24.26 20.92 0.43
N ALA A 86 23.26 20.07 0.18
CA ALA A 86 21.85 20.39 0.41
C ALA A 86 21.14 19.26 1.17
N GLU A 87 20.85 19.51 2.45
CA GLU A 87 20.28 18.50 3.35
C GLU A 87 18.80 18.20 3.07
N ASN A 88 18.08 19.09 2.41
CA ASN A 88 16.65 18.94 2.10
C ASN A 88 16.38 18.53 0.63
N VAL A 89 17.40 18.14 -0.12
CA VAL A 89 17.24 17.76 -1.54
C VAL A 89 17.66 16.31 -1.75
N ILE A 90 16.79 15.51 -2.36
CA ILE A 90 17.10 14.14 -2.78
C ILE A 90 17.22 14.08 -4.30
N ARG A 91 18.28 13.42 -4.76
CA ARG A 91 18.48 13.00 -6.14
C ARG A 91 17.99 11.57 -6.29
N VAL A 92 17.10 11.32 -7.24
CA VAL A 92 16.59 9.98 -7.58
C VAL A 92 16.89 9.67 -9.04
N LYS A 93 17.33 8.45 -9.31
CA LYS A 93 17.69 7.99 -10.66
C LYS A 93 17.41 6.50 -10.82
N ALA A 94 17.05 6.06 -12.02
CA ALA A 94 16.98 4.63 -12.31
C ALA A 94 18.40 4.04 -12.45
N THR A 95 18.63 2.86 -11.90
CA THR A 95 19.88 2.09 -12.05
C THR A 95 19.82 1.12 -13.22
N THR A 96 18.62 0.69 -13.60
CA THR A 96 18.34 -0.19 -14.73
C THR A 96 17.48 0.53 -15.75
N GLU A 97 17.92 0.58 -17.00
CA GLU A 97 17.12 1.14 -18.09
C GLU A 97 15.87 0.28 -18.34
N GLY A 98 14.68 0.89 -18.33
CA GLY A 98 13.45 0.20 -18.69
C GLY A 98 12.99 -0.88 -17.70
N PHE A 99 13.30 -0.76 -16.41
CA PHE A 99 12.81 -1.75 -15.42
C PHE A 99 11.28 -1.89 -15.47
N PRO A 100 10.74 -3.13 -15.36
CA PRO A 100 9.31 -3.36 -15.50
C PRO A 100 8.54 -2.95 -14.23
N GLY A 101 7.30 -2.48 -14.42
CA GLY A 101 6.39 -2.15 -13.33
C GLY A 101 6.77 -0.88 -12.56
N GLU A 102 6.45 -0.87 -11.28
CA GLU A 102 6.74 0.22 -10.35
C GLU A 102 7.62 -0.28 -9.20
N THR A 103 8.44 0.62 -8.68
CA THR A 103 9.03 0.49 -7.33
C THR A 103 8.54 1.66 -6.49
N ASN A 104 8.98 1.75 -5.24
CA ASN A 104 8.64 2.87 -4.39
C ASN A 104 9.87 3.36 -3.62
N PHE A 105 9.75 4.55 -3.07
CA PHE A 105 10.64 5.02 -2.02
C PHE A 105 9.88 5.91 -1.07
N SER A 106 10.40 6.05 0.14
CA SER A 106 9.86 6.96 1.14
C SER A 106 10.96 7.85 1.70
N VAL A 107 10.56 9.05 2.11
CA VAL A 107 11.45 10.06 2.68
C VAL A 107 10.89 10.52 4.01
N ILE A 108 11.74 10.51 5.03
CA ILE A 108 11.44 11.11 6.33
C ILE A 108 12.37 12.28 6.56
N CYS A 109 11.78 13.42 6.93
CA CYS A 109 12.54 14.61 7.29
C CYS A 109 12.71 14.71 8.82
N GLU A 110 13.66 15.54 9.26
CA GLU A 110 13.96 15.76 10.68
C GLU A 110 12.80 16.38 11.47
N ASP A 111 11.86 17.05 10.80
CA ASP A 111 10.64 17.60 11.41
C ASP A 111 9.51 16.55 11.61
N GLY A 112 9.76 15.31 11.19
CA GLY A 112 8.81 14.20 11.28
C GLY A 112 7.84 14.09 10.10
N SER A 113 7.95 14.95 9.09
CA SER A 113 7.18 14.81 7.85
C SER A 113 7.57 13.52 7.10
N PHE A 114 6.55 12.87 6.52
CA PHE A 114 6.69 11.62 5.78
C PHE A 114 6.12 11.76 4.37
N PHE A 115 6.91 11.37 3.38
CA PHE A 115 6.53 11.39 1.97
C PHE A 115 6.72 9.99 1.37
N SER A 116 5.75 9.55 0.57
CA SER A 116 5.78 8.25 -0.10
C SER A 116 5.66 8.45 -1.61
N PHE A 117 6.42 7.70 -2.38
CA PHE A 117 6.48 7.83 -3.82
C PHE A 117 6.38 6.47 -4.49
N ASN A 118 5.55 6.38 -5.53
CA ASN A 118 5.60 5.29 -6.50
C ASN A 118 6.43 5.76 -7.71
N ALA A 119 7.52 5.06 -7.98
CA ALA A 119 8.44 5.38 -9.05
C ALA A 119 8.26 4.40 -10.22
N LYS A 120 8.05 4.94 -11.41
CA LYS A 120 8.04 4.17 -12.67
C LYS A 120 9.15 4.65 -13.61
N TYR A 121 9.67 3.75 -14.43
CA TYR A 121 10.61 4.14 -15.47
C TYR A 121 9.90 4.92 -16.59
N ALA A 122 10.47 6.07 -16.98
CA ALA A 122 10.13 6.78 -18.19
C ALA A 122 11.42 7.13 -18.94
N ARG A 123 11.46 6.95 -20.26
CA ARG A 123 12.64 7.33 -21.05
C ARG A 123 12.92 8.82 -20.92
N GLU A 124 11.87 9.63 -21.01
CA GLU A 124 11.87 11.08 -20.86
C GLU A 124 10.83 11.45 -19.79
N PRO A 125 11.24 11.66 -18.53
CA PRO A 125 10.33 12.06 -17.47
C PRO A 125 9.72 13.44 -17.74
N GLU A 126 8.44 13.60 -17.43
CA GLU A 126 7.75 14.90 -17.56
C GLU A 126 8.26 15.94 -16.56
N MET A 127 8.70 15.48 -15.37
CA MET A 127 9.21 16.33 -14.30
C MET A 127 10.58 15.86 -13.83
N LEU A 128 11.51 16.81 -13.70
CA LEU A 128 12.86 16.56 -13.20
C LEU A 128 13.16 17.28 -11.88
N ASN A 129 12.40 18.32 -11.53
CA ASN A 129 12.58 19.09 -10.32
C ASN A 129 11.22 19.27 -9.68
N ILE A 130 11.05 18.79 -8.44
CA ILE A 130 9.77 18.74 -7.75
C ILE A 130 9.94 19.34 -6.35
N GLU A 131 8.99 20.16 -5.94
CA GLU A 131 8.91 20.75 -4.60
C GLU A 131 7.77 20.06 -3.83
N MET A 132 8.03 19.70 -2.57
CA MET A 132 7.11 18.97 -1.67
C MET A 132 6.53 19.84 -0.57
#